data_AF-A0A850H538-F1
#
_entry.id   AF-A0A850H538-F1
#
_cell.length_a   1.000
_cell.length_b   1.000
_cell.length_c   1.000
_cell.angle_alpha   90.00
_cell.angle_beta   90.00
_cell.angle_gamma   90.00
#
_symmetry.space_group_name_H-M   'P 1'
#
loop_
_entity.id
_entity.type
_entity.pdbx_description
1 polymer ?
#
loop_
_entity_poly.entity_id
_entity_poly.type
_entity_poly.pdbx_seq_one_letter_code
_entity_poly.pdbx_strand_id
1 'polypeptide(L)'
;MSLTPAVLPLLRELGDLKRIRSAGRAGSIATRLFESGWSAWLGGGDQTDIAYRAMAAGLAAARLGDLDYAKLGELGMSDEERLSAMERSVDEVAGPLDAALVKRLKSQLGSPLPDVSDLPDTIAALRDQPRAGVTGPGKPRVMLQPEENHAEHSFIVALYAGLLAPFYDADPAEAFWHGMVHHLHSAAMPDAGYSGEILLGDLLGKVVDRARELALADLPDELAEVSARHLAAIADDASPAARAFHAADVTDRVVEIEQHLKRFAVTMALVLDDYGLVHDGPVKAFHDETLEAIGLP
;
A
#
# COMPACT_ATOMS: atom_id res chain seq x y z
N MET A 1 21.64 -1.07 -8.21
CA MET A 1 20.83 -2.08 -8.96
C MET A 1 19.99 -1.31 -9.99
N SER A 2 19.63 -1.85 -11.17
CA SER A 2 18.76 -1.11 -12.12
C SER A 2 17.32 -1.59 -12.04
N LEU A 3 16.36 -0.66 -12.09
CA LEU A 3 14.94 -1.00 -12.13
C LEU A 3 14.62 -1.78 -13.40
N THR A 4 13.92 -2.91 -13.27
CA THR A 4 13.54 -3.76 -14.42
C THR A 4 12.06 -4.12 -14.37
N PRO A 5 11.45 -4.54 -15.49
CA PRO A 5 10.06 -4.99 -15.51
C PRO A 5 9.75 -6.17 -14.58
N ALA A 6 10.77 -6.89 -14.09
CA ALA A 6 10.61 -8.03 -13.19
C ALA A 6 9.99 -7.68 -11.84
N VAL A 7 10.01 -6.40 -11.43
CA VAL A 7 9.36 -5.96 -10.17
C VAL A 7 7.84 -5.83 -10.30
N LEU A 8 7.33 -5.63 -11.53
CA LEU A 8 5.92 -5.29 -11.76
C LEU A 8 4.92 -6.34 -11.22
N PRO A 9 5.14 -7.66 -11.34
CA PRO A 9 4.27 -8.66 -10.72
C PRO A 9 4.10 -8.45 -9.22
N LEU A 10 5.21 -8.21 -8.49
CA LEU A 10 5.17 -7.91 -7.06
C LEU A 10 4.37 -6.64 -6.78
N LEU A 11 4.63 -5.54 -7.50
CA LEU A 11 3.91 -4.29 -7.26
C LEU A 11 2.41 -4.47 -7.50
N ARG A 12 2.00 -5.22 -8.53
CA ARG A 12 0.58 -5.54 -8.77
C ARG A 12 -0.08 -6.24 -7.58
N GLU A 13 0.58 -7.24 -7.00
CA GLU A 13 0.07 -7.99 -5.85
C GLU A 13 0.01 -7.11 -4.60
N LEU A 14 1.03 -6.29 -4.35
CA LEU A 14 1.03 -5.36 -3.23
C LEU A 14 -0.07 -4.30 -3.35
N GLY A 15 -0.38 -3.84 -4.55
CA GLY A 15 -1.52 -2.95 -4.76
C GLY A 15 -2.85 -3.58 -4.36
N ASP A 16 -2.99 -4.92 -4.37
CA ASP A 16 -4.24 -5.60 -4.04
C ASP A 16 -4.57 -5.47 -2.54
N LEU A 17 -3.58 -5.14 -1.70
CA LEU A 17 -3.76 -4.88 -0.27
C LEU A 17 -4.75 -3.73 0.03
N LYS A 18 -5.00 -2.85 -0.95
CA LYS A 18 -6.05 -1.81 -0.90
C LYS A 18 -7.47 -2.40 -0.89
N ARG A 19 -7.62 -3.69 -1.20
CA ARG A 19 -8.92 -4.35 -1.40
C ARG A 19 -9.13 -5.55 -0.50
N ILE A 20 -8.08 -6.06 0.13
CA ILE A 20 -8.19 -7.17 1.08
C ILE A 20 -8.73 -6.64 2.41
N ARG A 21 -9.92 -7.13 2.78
CA ARG A 21 -10.64 -6.77 4.00
C ARG A 21 -11.02 -8.06 4.73
N SER A 22 -11.07 -7.99 6.05
CA SER A 22 -11.39 -9.14 6.90
C SER A 22 -12.50 -8.82 7.88
N ALA A 23 -13.31 -9.82 8.20
CA ALA A 23 -14.34 -9.69 9.21
C ALA A 23 -13.72 -9.29 10.58
N GLY A 24 -14.37 -8.34 11.27
CA GLY A 24 -13.92 -7.85 12.57
C GLY A 24 -12.74 -6.86 12.52
N ARG A 25 -12.26 -6.48 11.33
CA ARG A 25 -11.18 -5.49 11.16
C ARG A 25 -11.66 -4.35 10.24
N ALA A 26 -11.54 -3.11 10.70
CA ALA A 26 -11.91 -1.94 9.90
C ALA A 26 -10.89 -1.71 8.76
N GLY A 27 -11.37 -1.16 7.64
CA GLY A 27 -10.53 -0.83 6.48
C GLY A 27 -9.96 -2.03 5.70
N SER A 28 -9.13 -1.73 4.72
CA SER A 28 -8.28 -2.70 4.02
C SER A 28 -6.97 -2.93 4.78
N ILE A 29 -6.17 -3.91 4.34
CA ILE A 29 -4.82 -4.11 4.90
C ILE A 29 -3.98 -2.84 4.77
N ALA A 30 -4.01 -2.19 3.59
CA ALA A 30 -3.25 -0.96 3.36
C ALA A 30 -3.69 0.18 4.30
N THR A 31 -5.00 0.38 4.51
CA THR A 31 -5.50 1.35 5.50
C THR A 31 -4.99 1.04 6.91
N ARG A 32 -5.06 -0.21 7.36
CA ARG A 32 -4.63 -0.55 8.73
C ARG A 32 -3.13 -0.35 8.91
N LEU A 33 -2.32 -0.72 7.92
CA LEU A 33 -0.87 -0.51 8.00
C LEU A 33 -0.50 0.99 7.93
N PHE A 34 -1.26 1.80 7.18
CA PHE A 34 -1.15 3.26 7.24
C PHE A 34 -1.39 3.79 8.66
N GLU A 35 -2.54 3.44 9.24
CA GLU A 35 -2.98 3.89 10.56
C GLU A 35 -2.05 3.39 11.68
N SER A 36 -1.60 2.14 11.62
CA SER A 36 -0.64 1.57 12.57
C SER A 36 0.74 2.21 12.45
N GLY A 37 1.19 2.55 11.23
CA GLY A 37 2.45 3.27 11.02
C GLY A 37 2.41 4.67 11.64
N TRP A 38 1.32 5.41 11.43
CA TRP A 38 1.10 6.71 12.08
C TRP A 38 0.97 6.58 13.59
N SER A 39 0.21 5.61 14.09
CA SER A 39 0.05 5.35 15.54
C SER A 39 1.40 5.08 16.20
N ALA A 40 2.27 4.27 15.57
CA ALA A 40 3.60 4.00 16.07
C ALA A 40 4.49 5.25 16.14
N TRP A 41 4.40 6.12 15.14
CA TRP A 41 5.20 7.34 15.10
C TRP A 41 4.70 8.39 16.10
N LEU A 42 3.38 8.56 16.22
CA LEU A 42 2.75 9.38 17.26
C LEU A 42 3.07 8.89 18.67
N GLY A 43 3.24 7.57 18.84
CA GLY A 43 3.72 6.95 20.08
C GLY A 43 5.22 7.15 20.36
N GLY A 44 5.94 7.93 19.54
CA GLY A 44 7.36 8.21 19.70
C GLY A 44 8.29 7.12 19.18
N GLY A 45 7.79 6.21 18.33
CA GLY A 45 8.60 5.19 17.69
C GLY A 45 9.60 5.75 16.68
N ASP A 46 10.71 5.04 16.49
CA ASP A 46 11.74 5.40 15.51
C ASP A 46 11.24 5.23 14.07
N GLN A 47 11.39 6.27 13.25
CA GLN A 47 10.93 6.28 11.86
C GLN A 47 11.54 5.15 11.02
N THR A 48 12.80 4.82 11.25
CA THR A 48 13.50 3.79 10.49
C THR A 48 12.93 2.41 10.84
N ASP A 49 12.81 2.11 12.13
CA ASP A 49 12.21 0.86 12.62
C ASP A 49 10.78 0.67 12.11
N ILE A 50 9.94 1.71 12.25
CA ILE A 50 8.54 1.68 11.79
C ILE A 50 8.47 1.39 10.29
N ALA A 51 9.27 2.08 9.47
CA ALA A 51 9.28 1.89 8.02
C ALA A 51 9.62 0.43 7.65
N TYR A 52 10.67 -0.15 8.25
CA TYR A 52 11.03 -1.54 7.96
C TYR A 52 10.00 -2.56 8.44
N ARG A 53 9.36 -2.34 9.59
CA ARG A 53 8.27 -3.20 10.09
C ARG A 53 7.02 -3.12 9.21
N ALA A 54 6.65 -1.91 8.80
CA ALA A 54 5.54 -1.66 7.88
C ALA A 54 5.77 -2.33 6.53
N MET A 55 6.97 -2.16 5.95
CA MET A 55 7.35 -2.79 4.69
C MET A 55 7.38 -4.32 4.79
N ALA A 56 7.89 -4.88 5.88
CA ALA A 56 7.92 -6.32 6.10
C ALA A 56 6.50 -6.90 6.21
N ALA A 57 5.60 -6.22 6.93
CA ALA A 57 4.19 -6.60 7.03
C ALA A 57 3.48 -6.55 5.66
N GLY A 58 3.67 -5.47 4.90
CA GLY A 58 3.12 -5.35 3.54
C GLY A 58 3.62 -6.43 2.59
N LEU A 59 4.92 -6.75 2.64
CA LEU A 59 5.51 -7.78 1.79
C LEU A 59 5.01 -9.19 2.13
N ALA A 60 4.86 -9.51 3.41
CA ALA A 60 4.26 -10.78 3.83
C ALA A 60 2.76 -10.85 3.46
N ALA A 61 2.03 -9.73 3.57
CA ALA A 61 0.62 -9.69 3.21
C ALA A 61 0.36 -9.97 1.71
N ALA A 62 1.36 -9.83 0.84
CA ALA A 62 1.24 -10.13 -0.60
C ALA A 62 0.72 -11.56 -0.88
N ARG A 63 1.15 -12.56 -0.08
CA ARG A 63 0.68 -13.95 -0.20
C ARG A 63 -0.23 -14.39 0.94
N LEU A 64 0.04 -13.96 2.17
CA LEU A 64 -0.75 -14.37 3.33
C LEU A 64 -2.04 -13.57 3.50
N GLY A 65 -2.23 -12.50 2.73
CA GLY A 65 -3.34 -11.57 2.93
C GLY A 65 -3.34 -11.07 4.37
N ASP A 66 -4.47 -11.25 5.06
CA ASP A 66 -4.66 -10.75 6.42
C ASP A 66 -4.32 -11.78 7.52
N LEU A 67 -3.67 -12.91 7.15
CA LEU A 67 -3.05 -13.84 8.10
C LEU A 67 -1.71 -13.27 8.59
N ASP A 68 -1.77 -12.15 9.28
CA ASP A 68 -0.62 -11.49 9.90
C ASP A 68 -0.06 -12.28 11.11
N TYR A 69 1.10 -11.84 11.61
CA TYR A 69 1.78 -12.49 12.74
C TYR A 69 0.86 -12.68 13.97
N ALA A 70 0.04 -11.68 14.31
CA ALA A 70 -0.86 -11.76 15.46
C ALA A 70 -2.00 -12.76 15.20
N LYS A 71 -2.61 -12.72 14.01
CA LYS A 71 -3.70 -13.62 13.62
C LYS A 71 -3.25 -15.07 13.59
N LEU A 72 -2.05 -15.36 13.06
CA LEU A 72 -1.49 -16.71 13.10
C LEU A 72 -1.31 -17.20 14.54
N GLY A 73 -0.99 -16.30 15.47
CA GLY A 73 -0.92 -16.61 16.89
C GLY A 73 -2.26 -16.89 17.56
N GLU A 74 -3.29 -16.10 17.24
CA GLU A 74 -4.66 -16.36 17.67
C GLU A 74 -5.16 -17.74 17.17
N LEU A 75 -4.69 -18.16 15.99
CA LEU A 75 -4.98 -19.48 15.41
C LEU A 75 -4.14 -20.63 16.02
N GLY A 76 -3.31 -20.35 17.03
CA GLY A 76 -2.61 -21.36 17.82
C GLY A 76 -1.21 -21.72 17.35
N MET A 77 -0.65 -21.01 16.35
CA MET A 77 0.74 -21.24 15.94
C MET A 77 1.73 -20.70 16.97
N SER A 78 2.85 -21.39 17.16
CA SER A 78 4.00 -20.92 17.94
C SER A 78 4.75 -19.79 17.21
N ASP A 79 5.58 -19.03 17.94
CA ASP A 79 6.34 -17.92 17.37
C ASP A 79 7.30 -18.35 16.24
N GLU A 80 7.89 -19.55 16.35
CA GLU A 80 8.75 -20.14 15.31
C GLU A 80 7.95 -20.48 14.05
N GLU A 81 6.78 -21.10 14.19
CA GLU A 81 5.91 -21.43 13.06
C GLU A 81 5.39 -20.18 12.36
N ARG A 82 5.02 -19.14 13.13
CA ARG A 82 4.58 -17.84 12.58
C ARG A 82 5.69 -17.22 11.77
N LEU A 83 6.89 -17.11 12.35
CA LEU A 83 8.04 -16.51 11.66
C LEU A 83 8.37 -17.30 10.39
N SER A 84 8.40 -18.62 10.46
CA SER A 84 8.62 -19.48 9.29
C SER A 84 7.59 -19.27 8.19
N ALA A 85 6.30 -19.15 8.53
CA ALA A 85 5.24 -18.87 7.56
C ALA A 85 5.40 -17.49 6.89
N MET A 86 5.69 -16.46 7.69
CA MET A 86 5.92 -15.10 7.20
C MET A 86 7.16 -15.02 6.30
N GLU A 87 8.24 -15.71 6.66
CA GLU A 87 9.47 -15.76 5.85
C GLU A 87 9.23 -16.44 4.50
N ARG A 88 8.52 -17.57 4.48
CA ARG A 88 8.15 -18.25 3.22
C ARG A 88 7.31 -17.33 2.33
N SER A 89 6.37 -16.60 2.92
CA SER A 89 5.54 -15.65 2.19
C SER A 89 6.37 -14.56 1.51
N VAL A 90 7.40 -14.05 2.18
CA VAL A 90 8.32 -13.06 1.60
C VAL A 90 9.16 -13.70 0.49
N ASP A 91 9.69 -14.90 0.71
CA ASP A 91 10.57 -15.59 -0.25
C ASP A 91 9.87 -15.86 -1.60
N GLU A 92 8.55 -16.07 -1.60
CA GLU A 92 7.73 -16.27 -2.82
C GLU A 92 7.69 -15.05 -3.74
N VAL A 93 7.88 -13.84 -3.22
CA VAL A 93 7.64 -12.59 -3.97
C VAL A 93 8.84 -11.65 -4.01
N ALA A 94 9.84 -11.87 -3.16
CA ALA A 94 10.98 -10.97 -2.98
C ALA A 94 12.10 -11.12 -4.04
N GLY A 95 12.01 -12.10 -4.94
CA GLY A 95 13.00 -12.36 -5.99
C GLY A 95 13.51 -11.15 -6.80
N PRO A 96 12.67 -10.17 -7.19
CA PRO A 96 13.12 -9.00 -7.95
C PRO A 96 13.70 -7.87 -7.09
N LEU A 97 13.71 -7.98 -5.76
CA LEU A 97 14.17 -6.93 -4.84
C LEU A 97 15.67 -7.04 -4.50
N ASP A 98 16.24 -5.98 -3.94
CA ASP A 98 17.60 -6.01 -3.40
C ASP A 98 17.73 -6.99 -2.22
N ALA A 99 18.71 -7.90 -2.29
CA ALA A 99 18.87 -8.98 -1.32
C ALA A 99 19.20 -8.48 0.10
N ALA A 100 19.90 -7.36 0.24
CA ALA A 100 20.23 -6.79 1.54
C ALA A 100 18.97 -6.17 2.19
N LEU A 101 18.15 -5.48 1.39
CA LEU A 101 16.84 -5.00 1.83
C LEU A 101 15.94 -6.17 2.27
N VAL A 102 15.82 -7.22 1.45
CA VAL A 102 14.99 -8.40 1.80
C VAL A 102 15.44 -9.03 3.11
N LYS A 103 16.76 -9.22 3.30
CA LYS A 103 17.31 -9.74 4.55
C LYS A 103 16.92 -8.85 5.75
N ARG A 104 16.97 -7.53 5.58
CA ARG A 104 16.57 -6.58 6.63
C ARG A 104 15.08 -6.68 6.93
N LEU A 105 14.23 -6.76 5.92
CA LEU A 105 12.77 -6.90 6.08
C LEU A 105 12.40 -8.20 6.80
N LYS A 106 13.02 -9.33 6.43
CA LYS A 106 12.80 -10.62 7.11
C LYS A 106 13.09 -10.55 8.62
N SER A 107 14.12 -9.78 9.01
CA SER A 107 14.45 -9.59 10.44
C SER A 107 13.38 -8.83 11.24
N GLN A 108 12.38 -8.23 10.58
CA GLN A 108 11.29 -7.48 11.23
C GLN A 108 9.97 -8.26 11.33
N LEU A 109 9.87 -9.44 10.71
CA LEU A 109 8.60 -10.17 10.61
C LEU A 109 8.03 -10.63 11.96
N GLY A 110 8.88 -10.77 12.99
CA GLY A 110 8.46 -11.09 14.36
C GLY A 110 8.08 -9.88 15.22
N SER A 111 8.13 -8.67 14.66
CA SER A 111 7.92 -7.41 15.37
C SER A 111 6.80 -6.61 14.70
N PRO A 112 5.53 -7.07 14.76
CA PRO A 112 4.42 -6.38 14.11
C PRO A 112 4.26 -4.95 14.62
N LEU A 113 3.76 -4.05 13.79
CA LEU A 113 3.37 -2.70 14.23
C LEU A 113 2.32 -2.79 15.35
N PRO A 114 2.24 -1.79 16.24
CA PRO A 114 1.20 -1.74 17.25
C PRO A 114 -0.19 -1.65 16.61
N ASP A 115 -1.21 -2.05 17.39
CA ASP A 115 -2.59 -1.76 17.06
C ASP A 115 -2.82 -0.24 16.96
N VAL A 116 -3.79 0.13 16.12
CA VAL A 116 -4.16 1.53 15.91
C VAL A 116 -4.63 2.15 17.23
N SER A 117 -4.04 3.29 17.59
CA SER A 117 -4.44 4.11 18.73
C SER A 117 -5.29 5.31 18.28
N ASP A 118 -5.62 6.22 19.19
CA ASP A 118 -6.25 7.49 18.82
C ASP A 118 -5.36 8.25 17.83
N LEU A 119 -5.88 8.47 16.62
CA LEU A 119 -5.22 9.21 15.55
C LEU A 119 -5.76 10.65 15.50
N PRO A 120 -4.92 11.64 15.16
CA PRO A 120 -5.39 12.98 14.81
C PRO A 120 -6.43 12.93 13.68
N ASP A 121 -7.40 13.84 13.72
CA ASP A 121 -8.50 13.90 12.75
C ASP A 121 -7.97 14.00 11.32
N THR A 122 -6.85 14.71 11.11
CA THR A 122 -6.24 14.84 9.78
C THR A 122 -5.75 13.50 9.23
N ILE A 123 -5.27 12.57 10.08
CA ILE A 123 -4.81 11.25 9.65
C ILE A 123 -6.02 10.33 9.42
N ALA A 124 -6.99 10.36 10.34
CA ALA A 124 -8.21 9.57 10.21
C ALA A 124 -9.02 9.95 8.95
N ALA A 125 -9.07 11.23 8.60
CA ALA A 125 -9.77 11.72 7.41
C ALA A 125 -9.27 11.10 6.10
N LEU A 126 -7.98 10.74 5.99
CA LEU A 126 -7.41 10.16 4.77
C LEU A 126 -7.96 8.77 4.43
N ARG A 127 -8.42 8.02 5.43
CA ARG A 127 -9.12 6.74 5.21
C ARG A 127 -10.48 6.95 4.56
N ASP A 128 -11.17 8.02 4.94
CA ASP A 128 -12.56 8.24 4.54
C ASP A 128 -12.65 9.15 3.30
N GLN A 129 -11.57 9.84 2.94
CA GLN A 129 -11.46 10.65 1.72
C GLN A 129 -11.12 9.76 0.51
N PRO A 130 -12.03 9.62 -0.47
CA PRO A 130 -11.73 8.90 -1.71
C PRO A 130 -10.84 9.73 -2.63
N ARG A 131 -10.04 9.02 -3.44
CA ARG A 131 -9.33 9.63 -4.57
C ARG A 131 -10.28 9.99 -5.71
N ALA A 132 -9.84 10.90 -6.57
CA ALA A 132 -10.67 11.45 -7.64
C ALA A 132 -11.08 10.46 -8.76
N GLY A 133 -10.48 9.27 -8.82
CA GLY A 133 -10.60 8.37 -9.97
C GLY A 133 -9.96 8.95 -11.23
N VAL A 134 -10.38 8.50 -12.40
CA VAL A 134 -9.80 8.96 -13.67
C VAL A 134 -10.45 10.27 -14.09
N THR A 135 -9.63 11.32 -14.17
CA THR A 135 -10.04 12.67 -14.55
C THR A 135 -9.20 13.18 -15.72
N GLY A 136 -9.78 14.08 -16.53
CA GLY A 136 -9.11 14.68 -17.67
C GLY A 136 -9.82 15.97 -18.11
N PRO A 137 -9.08 17.04 -18.48
CA PRO A 137 -9.67 18.29 -18.94
C PRO A 137 -10.65 18.07 -20.10
N GLY A 138 -11.86 18.61 -19.96
CA GLY A 138 -12.93 18.47 -20.96
C GLY A 138 -13.52 17.06 -21.10
N LYS A 139 -13.21 16.13 -20.18
CA LYS A 139 -13.75 14.76 -20.17
C LYS A 139 -14.64 14.54 -18.93
N PRO A 140 -15.74 13.79 -19.06
CA PRO A 140 -16.44 13.25 -17.89
C PRO A 140 -15.49 12.39 -17.04
N ARG A 141 -15.64 12.47 -15.71
CA ARG A 141 -14.91 11.63 -14.77
C ARG A 141 -15.34 10.17 -14.91
N VAL A 142 -14.38 9.24 -14.82
CA VAL A 142 -14.66 7.81 -14.70
C VAL A 142 -14.53 7.41 -13.24
N MET A 143 -15.65 6.99 -12.64
CA MET A 143 -15.70 6.45 -11.28
C MET A 143 -15.55 4.93 -11.31
N LEU A 144 -14.57 4.41 -10.57
CA LEU A 144 -14.31 2.98 -10.45
C LEU A 144 -14.54 2.55 -8.99
N GLN A 145 -15.32 1.49 -8.79
CA GLN A 145 -15.71 1.02 -7.45
C GLN A 145 -15.16 -0.38 -7.14
N PRO A 146 -14.78 -0.69 -5.88
CA PRO A 146 -14.69 0.26 -4.77
C PRO A 146 -13.55 1.26 -5.00
N GLU A 147 -13.80 2.51 -4.64
CA GLU A 147 -12.83 3.61 -4.70
C GLU A 147 -11.62 3.34 -3.81
N GLU A 148 -10.45 3.75 -4.29
CA GLU A 148 -9.25 3.88 -3.47
C GLU A 148 -9.37 5.13 -2.59
N ASN A 149 -9.03 5.02 -1.30
CA ASN A 149 -8.89 6.17 -0.40
C ASN A 149 -7.43 6.66 -0.27
N HIS A 150 -7.23 7.84 0.32
CA HIS A 150 -5.88 8.40 0.44
C HIS A 150 -4.97 7.64 1.42
N ALA A 151 -5.52 6.98 2.45
CA ALA A 151 -4.72 6.14 3.35
C ALA A 151 -4.16 4.91 2.62
N GLU A 152 -5.00 4.23 1.83
CA GLU A 152 -4.62 3.10 0.97
C GLU A 152 -3.51 3.49 0.00
N HIS A 153 -3.75 4.54 -0.78
CA HIS A 153 -2.80 5.05 -1.73
C HIS A 153 -1.47 5.45 -1.07
N SER A 154 -1.53 6.24 0.01
CA SER A 154 -0.32 6.71 0.71
C SER A 154 0.53 5.56 1.22
N PHE A 155 -0.11 4.52 1.78
CA PHE A 155 0.63 3.35 2.24
C PHE A 155 1.24 2.54 1.10
N ILE A 156 0.50 2.31 0.01
CA ILE A 156 1.06 1.56 -1.14
C ILE A 156 2.20 2.34 -1.79
N VAL A 157 2.08 3.66 -1.94
CA VAL A 157 3.17 4.51 -2.43
C VAL A 157 4.37 4.43 -1.49
N ALA A 158 4.17 4.52 -0.17
CA ALA A 158 5.24 4.37 0.81
C ALA A 158 5.95 3.02 0.69
N LEU A 159 5.17 1.93 0.60
CA LEU A 159 5.66 0.58 0.42
C LEU A 159 6.48 0.44 -0.87
N TYR A 160 5.95 0.89 -2.00
CA TYR A 160 6.68 0.89 -3.27
C TYR A 160 7.94 1.74 -3.19
N ALA A 161 7.87 2.95 -2.63
CA ALA A 161 9.00 3.87 -2.55
C ALA A 161 10.16 3.25 -1.76
N GLY A 162 9.86 2.65 -0.60
CA GLY A 162 10.86 1.97 0.21
C GLY A 162 11.43 0.71 -0.47
N LEU A 163 10.59 -0.11 -1.13
CA LEU A 163 11.05 -1.28 -1.88
C LEU A 163 11.86 -0.92 -3.13
N LEU A 164 11.56 0.21 -3.75
CA LEU A 164 12.23 0.69 -4.95
C LEU A 164 13.48 1.54 -4.66
N ALA A 165 13.65 2.04 -3.43
CA ALA A 165 14.77 2.89 -3.03
C ALA A 165 16.17 2.37 -3.44
N PRO A 166 16.50 1.06 -3.31
CA PRO A 166 17.80 0.55 -3.74
C PRO A 166 18.08 0.67 -5.25
N PHE A 167 17.06 0.83 -6.11
CA PHE A 167 17.25 1.07 -7.54
C PHE A 167 17.64 2.52 -7.87
N TYR A 168 17.47 3.43 -6.91
CA TYR A 168 17.78 4.85 -7.04
C TYR A 168 18.96 5.28 -6.15
N ASP A 169 19.59 4.32 -5.45
CA ASP A 169 20.62 4.54 -4.43
C ASP A 169 20.10 5.42 -3.26
N ALA A 170 18.87 5.17 -2.83
CA ALA A 170 18.20 5.89 -1.75
C ALA A 170 18.08 5.05 -0.46
N ASP A 171 17.87 5.72 0.68
CA ASP A 171 17.48 5.05 1.93
C ASP A 171 16.00 4.61 1.84
N PRO A 172 15.71 3.29 1.99
CA PRO A 172 14.34 2.78 2.02
C PRO A 172 13.43 3.44 3.05
N ALA A 173 13.95 3.77 4.24
CA ALA A 173 13.13 4.36 5.30
C ALA A 173 12.73 5.82 4.97
N GLU A 174 13.67 6.61 4.45
CA GLU A 174 13.41 7.97 4.00
C GLU A 174 12.36 8.01 2.86
N ALA A 175 12.53 7.16 1.84
CA ALA A 175 11.61 7.06 0.71
C ALA A 175 10.21 6.59 1.15
N PHE A 176 10.13 5.65 2.09
CA PHE A 176 8.87 5.21 2.68
C PHE A 176 8.11 6.38 3.34
N TRP A 177 8.79 7.20 4.15
CA TRP A 177 8.14 8.32 4.83
C TRP A 177 7.70 9.45 3.89
N HIS A 178 8.39 9.66 2.77
CA HIS A 178 7.86 10.52 1.71
C HIS A 178 6.47 10.06 1.23
N GLY A 179 6.30 8.75 0.98
CA GLY A 179 5.02 8.18 0.62
C GLY A 179 3.95 8.28 1.73
N MET A 180 4.34 8.12 2.99
CA MET A 180 3.37 8.21 4.10
C MET A 180 2.76 9.61 4.26
N VAL A 181 3.51 10.68 3.95
CA VAL A 181 3.07 12.06 4.21
C VAL A 181 2.54 12.81 2.98
N HIS A 182 2.83 12.35 1.74
CA HIS A 182 2.64 13.18 0.55
C HIS A 182 1.19 13.65 0.31
N HIS A 183 0.21 12.89 0.79
CA HIS A 183 -1.21 13.22 0.69
C HIS A 183 -1.83 13.84 1.96
N LEU A 184 -1.04 14.32 2.94
CA LEU A 184 -1.60 15.00 4.12
C LEU A 184 -2.56 16.14 3.78
N HIS A 185 -2.28 16.88 2.70
CA HIS A 185 -3.15 17.96 2.22
C HIS A 185 -4.57 17.48 1.86
N SER A 186 -4.73 16.22 1.47
CA SER A 186 -6.02 15.65 1.08
C SER A 186 -6.98 15.46 2.26
N ALA A 187 -6.50 15.56 3.49
CA ALA A 187 -7.36 15.56 4.68
C ALA A 187 -8.31 16.77 4.73
N ALA A 188 -7.84 17.94 4.25
CA ALA A 188 -8.62 19.18 4.21
C ALA A 188 -9.07 19.57 2.80
N MET A 189 -8.44 19.00 1.77
CA MET A 189 -8.72 19.28 0.37
C MET A 189 -9.26 18.03 -0.34
N PRO A 190 -10.58 17.93 -0.60
CA PRO A 190 -11.12 16.84 -1.38
C PRO A 190 -10.44 16.71 -2.75
N ASP A 191 -10.16 15.47 -3.15
CA ASP A 191 -9.43 15.21 -4.39
C ASP A 191 -10.27 15.55 -5.63
N ALA A 192 -9.90 16.67 -6.26
CA ALA A 192 -10.54 17.17 -7.46
C ALA A 192 -10.01 16.50 -8.74
N GLY A 193 -8.88 15.79 -8.64
CA GLY A 193 -8.14 15.22 -9.75
C GLY A 193 -7.64 16.27 -10.75
N TYR A 194 -7.09 15.78 -11.87
CA TYR A 194 -6.45 16.61 -12.89
C TYR A 194 -7.39 17.66 -13.50
N SER A 195 -8.68 17.34 -13.67
CA SER A 195 -9.68 18.32 -14.13
C SER A 195 -9.82 19.50 -13.16
N GLY A 196 -9.82 19.23 -11.86
CA GLY A 196 -9.92 20.27 -10.83
C GLY A 196 -8.67 21.12 -10.73
N GLU A 197 -7.49 20.49 -10.80
CA GLU A 197 -6.19 21.20 -10.83
C GLU A 197 -6.13 22.22 -11.98
N ILE A 198 -6.55 21.82 -13.18
CA ILE A 198 -6.57 22.70 -14.36
C ILE A 198 -7.57 23.85 -14.20
N LEU A 199 -8.72 23.61 -13.55
CA LEU A 199 -9.71 24.65 -13.31
C LEU A 199 -9.29 25.64 -12.21
N LEU A 200 -8.53 25.18 -11.21
CA LEU A 200 -7.94 26.03 -10.18
C LEU A 200 -6.80 26.89 -10.74
N GLY A 201 -6.05 26.37 -11.72
CA GLY A 201 -4.97 27.11 -12.38
C GLY A 201 -3.99 27.70 -11.38
N ASP A 202 -3.72 29.01 -11.48
CA ASP A 202 -2.80 29.73 -10.60
C ASP A 202 -3.20 29.70 -9.10
N LEU A 203 -4.46 29.34 -8.78
CA LEU A 203 -4.93 29.22 -7.40
C LEU A 203 -4.56 27.88 -6.75
N LEU A 204 -4.15 26.87 -7.53
CA LEU A 204 -3.91 25.51 -7.02
C LEU A 204 -2.88 25.51 -5.89
N GLY A 205 -1.73 26.15 -6.09
CA GLY A 205 -0.67 26.22 -5.09
C GLY A 205 -1.17 26.79 -3.76
N LYS A 206 -1.93 27.89 -3.81
CA LYS A 206 -2.53 28.50 -2.61
C LYS A 206 -3.46 27.56 -1.85
N VAL A 207 -4.28 26.79 -2.56
CA VAL A 207 -5.23 25.85 -1.92
C VAL A 207 -4.49 24.67 -1.31
N VAL A 208 -3.53 24.09 -2.04
CA VAL A 208 -2.69 22.98 -1.56
C VAL A 208 -1.88 23.40 -0.34
N ASP A 209 -1.23 24.57 -0.39
CA ASP A 209 -0.43 25.08 0.73
C ASP A 209 -1.29 25.30 1.97
N ARG A 210 -2.48 25.90 1.81
CA ARG A 210 -3.40 26.08 2.93
C ARG A 210 -3.88 24.75 3.50
N ALA A 211 -4.14 23.75 2.67
CA ALA A 211 -4.54 22.42 3.12
C ALA A 211 -3.41 21.70 3.86
N ARG A 212 -2.15 21.85 3.41
CA ARG A 212 -0.97 21.37 4.12
C ARG A 212 -0.81 22.04 5.48
N GLU A 213 -0.94 23.36 5.55
CA GLU A 213 -0.88 24.10 6.82
C GLU A 213 -1.92 23.59 7.83
N LEU A 214 -3.16 23.36 7.38
CA LEU A 214 -4.22 22.82 8.23
C LEU A 214 -3.89 21.41 8.73
N ALA A 215 -3.40 20.54 7.86
CA ALA A 215 -3.03 19.17 8.24
C ALA A 215 -1.85 19.14 9.22
N LEU A 216 -0.80 19.94 8.96
CA LEU A 216 0.38 20.00 9.84
C LEU A 216 0.05 20.61 11.21
N ALA A 217 -0.90 21.54 11.29
CA ALA A 217 -1.33 22.15 12.55
C ALA A 217 -2.08 21.17 13.49
N ASP A 218 -2.57 20.05 12.96
CA ASP A 218 -3.22 18.98 13.73
C ASP A 218 -2.22 17.95 14.29
N LEU A 219 -0.95 18.03 13.89
CA LEU A 219 0.11 17.14 14.34
C LEU A 219 0.90 17.74 15.51
N PRO A 220 1.52 16.91 16.38
CA PRO A 220 2.52 17.39 17.33
C PRO A 220 3.68 18.12 16.62
N ASP A 221 4.20 19.19 17.22
CA ASP A 221 5.18 20.10 16.60
C ASP A 221 6.36 19.39 15.92
N GLU A 222 6.97 18.40 16.59
CA GLU A 222 8.10 17.64 16.05
C GLU A 222 7.72 16.84 14.80
N LEU A 223 6.55 16.19 14.83
CA LEU A 223 6.03 15.40 13.70
C LEU A 223 5.59 16.32 12.55
N ALA A 224 5.04 17.49 12.86
CA ALA A 224 4.70 18.50 11.87
C ALA A 224 5.95 19.00 11.14
N GLU A 225 7.03 19.30 11.87
CA GLU A 225 8.30 19.74 11.28
C GLU A 225 8.92 18.65 10.40
N VAL A 226 8.96 17.40 10.89
CA VAL A 226 9.51 16.27 10.11
C VAL A 226 8.65 15.99 8.86
N SER A 227 7.33 16.01 8.98
CA SER A 227 6.40 15.84 7.84
C SER A 227 6.58 16.95 6.80
N ALA A 228 6.75 18.21 7.25
CA ALA A 228 7.03 19.33 6.36
C ALA A 228 8.34 19.15 5.57
N ARG A 229 9.39 18.60 6.21
CA ARG A 229 10.65 18.27 5.52
C ARG A 229 10.47 17.19 4.46
N HIS A 230 9.74 16.13 4.75
CA HIS A 230 9.44 15.09 3.75
C HIS A 230 8.60 15.64 2.59
N LEU A 231 7.62 16.51 2.85
CA LEU A 231 6.82 17.18 1.82
C LEU A 231 7.66 18.10 0.92
N ALA A 232 8.59 18.86 1.51
CA ALA A 232 9.47 19.72 0.75
C ALA A 232 10.46 18.92 -0.12
N ALA A 233 10.95 17.78 0.39
CA ALA A 233 11.92 16.94 -0.31
C ALA A 233 11.39 16.28 -1.59
N ILE A 234 10.06 16.15 -1.73
CA ILE A 234 9.41 15.57 -2.92
C ILE A 234 8.82 16.62 -3.88
N ALA A 235 9.13 17.90 -3.66
CA ALA A 235 8.70 18.97 -4.57
C ALA A 235 9.33 18.83 -5.98
N ASP A 236 10.46 18.15 -6.08
CA ASP A 236 11.15 17.77 -7.32
C ASP A 236 11.72 16.34 -7.24
N ASP A 237 12.54 15.94 -8.20
CA ASP A 237 13.18 14.62 -8.30
C ASP A 237 14.72 14.68 -8.10
N ALA A 238 15.22 15.73 -7.44
CA ALA A 238 16.66 15.97 -7.32
C ALA A 238 17.36 14.91 -6.44
N SER A 239 16.72 14.45 -5.38
CA SER A 239 17.28 13.46 -4.46
C SER A 239 16.98 12.01 -4.89
N PRO A 240 17.85 11.05 -4.53
CA PRO A 240 17.57 9.62 -4.68
C PRO A 240 16.20 9.20 -4.11
N ALA A 241 15.89 9.61 -2.88
CA ALA A 241 14.64 9.24 -2.20
C ALA A 241 13.41 9.85 -2.88
N ALA A 242 13.52 11.09 -3.38
CA ALA A 242 12.46 11.71 -4.17
C ALA A 242 12.21 10.97 -5.48
N ARG A 243 13.25 10.50 -6.19
CA ARG A 243 13.08 9.67 -7.40
C ARG A 243 12.37 8.36 -7.09
N ALA A 244 12.74 7.69 -6.00
CA ALA A 244 12.08 6.46 -5.57
C ALA A 244 10.59 6.70 -5.24
N PHE A 245 10.28 7.80 -4.56
CA PHE A 245 8.91 8.25 -4.29
C PHE A 245 8.12 8.52 -5.58
N HIS A 246 8.65 9.34 -6.50
CA HIS A 246 7.93 9.68 -7.74
C HIS A 246 7.71 8.44 -8.63
N ALA A 247 8.68 7.51 -8.65
CA ALA A 247 8.53 6.23 -9.33
C ALA A 247 7.42 5.38 -8.69
N ALA A 248 7.30 5.39 -7.37
CA ALA A 248 6.25 4.70 -6.64
C ALA A 248 4.86 5.31 -6.91
N ASP A 249 4.70 6.63 -6.80
CA ASP A 249 3.41 7.32 -7.01
C ASP A 249 2.87 7.08 -8.43
N VAL A 250 3.70 7.31 -9.45
CA VAL A 250 3.26 7.07 -10.84
C VAL A 250 2.91 5.60 -11.09
N THR A 251 3.64 4.67 -10.48
CA THR A 251 3.39 3.25 -10.63
C THR A 251 2.08 2.84 -9.98
N ASP A 252 1.83 3.25 -8.74
CA ASP A 252 0.58 2.94 -8.05
C ASP A 252 -0.63 3.50 -8.80
N ARG A 253 -0.59 4.74 -9.26
CA ARG A 253 -1.67 5.35 -10.04
C ARG A 253 -2.02 4.56 -11.30
N VAL A 254 -1.01 4.01 -11.99
CA VAL A 254 -1.24 3.19 -13.20
C VAL A 254 -1.73 1.79 -12.84
N VAL A 255 -1.13 1.17 -11.82
CA VAL A 255 -1.50 -0.17 -11.34
C VAL A 255 -2.92 -0.18 -10.77
N GLU A 256 -3.35 0.87 -10.07
CA GLU A 256 -4.74 1.03 -9.59
C GLU A 256 -5.75 0.90 -10.72
N ILE A 257 -5.52 1.59 -11.85
CA ILE A 257 -6.40 1.47 -13.02
C ILE A 257 -6.33 0.07 -13.62
N GLU A 258 -5.12 -0.49 -13.72
CA GLU A 258 -4.93 -1.85 -14.20
C GLU A 258 -5.73 -2.88 -13.38
N GLN A 259 -5.77 -2.75 -12.05
CA GLN A 259 -6.53 -3.65 -11.17
C GLN A 259 -8.02 -3.65 -11.47
N HIS A 260 -8.62 -2.48 -11.74
CA HIS A 260 -10.02 -2.44 -12.15
C HIS A 260 -10.22 -3.08 -13.52
N LEU A 261 -9.30 -2.86 -14.45
CA LEU A 261 -9.37 -3.44 -15.80
C LEU A 261 -9.21 -4.97 -15.78
N LYS A 262 -8.37 -5.52 -14.90
CA LYS A 262 -8.16 -6.97 -14.75
C LYS A 262 -9.44 -7.73 -14.44
N ARG A 263 -10.39 -7.12 -13.72
CA ARG A 263 -11.69 -7.74 -13.42
C ARG A 263 -12.49 -8.08 -14.68
N PHE A 264 -12.33 -7.30 -15.74
CA PHE A 264 -12.97 -7.55 -17.04
C PHE A 264 -12.21 -8.57 -17.90
N ALA A 265 -10.97 -8.90 -17.53
CA ALA A 265 -10.12 -9.86 -18.23
C ALA A 265 -10.17 -11.27 -17.63
N VAL A 266 -10.89 -11.47 -16.50
CA VAL A 266 -11.02 -12.79 -15.85
C VAL A 266 -11.85 -13.72 -16.72
N THR A 267 -11.34 -14.93 -16.96
CA THR A 267 -12.03 -15.99 -17.70
C THR A 267 -12.14 -17.25 -16.85
N MET A 268 -13.05 -18.16 -17.19
CA MET A 268 -13.18 -19.44 -16.48
C MET A 268 -11.91 -20.30 -16.60
N ALA A 269 -11.26 -20.31 -17.75
CA ALA A 269 -9.99 -21.02 -17.95
C ALA A 269 -8.91 -20.52 -17.00
N LEU A 270 -8.75 -19.19 -16.89
CA LEU A 270 -7.82 -18.59 -15.92
C LEU A 270 -8.13 -19.06 -14.49
N VAL A 271 -9.41 -19.02 -14.10
CA VAL A 271 -9.81 -19.31 -12.72
C VAL A 271 -9.70 -20.80 -12.37
N LEU A 272 -10.09 -21.69 -13.27
CA LEU A 272 -10.10 -23.13 -13.04
C LEU A 272 -8.75 -23.78 -13.31
N ASP A 273 -8.09 -23.42 -14.42
CA ASP A 273 -6.89 -24.10 -14.88
C ASP A 273 -5.63 -23.48 -14.25
N ASP A 274 -5.47 -22.16 -14.30
CA ASP A 274 -4.24 -21.49 -13.85
C ASP A 274 -4.25 -21.24 -12.33
N TYR A 275 -5.38 -20.77 -11.80
CA TYR A 275 -5.52 -20.47 -10.37
C TYR A 275 -6.00 -21.67 -9.53
N GLY A 276 -6.46 -22.74 -10.18
CA GLY A 276 -6.90 -23.95 -9.49
C GLY A 276 -8.00 -23.69 -8.48
N LEU A 277 -9.04 -22.89 -8.84
CA LEU A 277 -10.16 -22.58 -7.94
C LEU A 277 -10.72 -23.84 -7.27
N VAL A 278 -10.83 -24.93 -8.04
CA VAL A 278 -11.00 -26.28 -7.50
C VAL A 278 -9.62 -26.90 -7.33
N HIS A 279 -9.04 -26.69 -6.15
CA HIS A 279 -7.69 -27.13 -5.83
C HIS A 279 -7.65 -28.61 -5.43
N ASP A 280 -6.46 -29.20 -5.50
CA ASP A 280 -6.22 -30.56 -5.06
C ASP A 280 -6.56 -30.73 -3.57
N GLY A 281 -7.34 -31.76 -3.27
CA GLY A 281 -7.78 -32.05 -1.91
C GLY A 281 -8.51 -33.38 -1.82
N PRO A 282 -8.87 -33.83 -0.60
CA PRO A 282 -9.43 -35.16 -0.36
C PRO A 282 -10.73 -35.46 -1.13
N VAL A 283 -11.43 -34.42 -1.58
CA VAL A 283 -12.73 -34.50 -2.27
C VAL A 283 -12.66 -34.02 -3.73
N LYS A 284 -11.47 -33.82 -4.30
CA LYS A 284 -11.27 -33.30 -5.67
C LYS A 284 -12.06 -34.10 -6.72
N ALA A 285 -12.01 -35.43 -6.65
CA ALA A 285 -12.74 -36.29 -7.58
C ALA A 285 -14.26 -36.03 -7.56
N PHE A 286 -14.85 -35.85 -6.38
CA PHE A 286 -16.26 -35.51 -6.26
C PHE A 286 -16.59 -34.12 -6.81
N HIS A 287 -15.70 -33.13 -6.58
CA HIS A 287 -15.87 -31.80 -7.16
C HIS A 287 -15.82 -31.84 -8.69
N ASP A 288 -14.88 -32.59 -9.26
CA ASP A 288 -14.73 -32.74 -10.72
C ASP A 288 -15.96 -33.41 -11.34
N GLU A 289 -16.43 -34.51 -10.74
CA GLU A 289 -17.68 -35.18 -11.16
C GLU A 289 -18.89 -34.23 -11.06
N THR A 290 -18.94 -33.38 -10.03
CA THR A 290 -20.02 -32.42 -9.84
C THR A 290 -20.00 -31.35 -10.94
N LEU A 291 -18.82 -30.80 -11.26
CA LEU A 291 -18.67 -29.79 -12.32
C LEU A 291 -19.05 -30.39 -13.69
N GLU A 292 -18.56 -31.59 -14.00
CA GLU A 292 -18.91 -32.30 -15.23
C GLU A 292 -20.43 -32.54 -15.32
N ALA A 293 -21.06 -33.00 -14.23
CA ALA A 293 -22.50 -33.29 -14.21
C ALA A 293 -23.39 -32.06 -14.44
N ILE A 294 -22.94 -30.86 -14.06
CA ILE A 294 -23.67 -29.60 -14.30
C ILE A 294 -23.19 -28.85 -15.55
N GLY A 295 -22.25 -29.42 -16.31
CA GLY A 295 -21.75 -28.88 -17.57
C GLY A 295 -20.78 -27.71 -17.42
N LEU A 296 -20.08 -27.62 -16.29
CA LEU A 296 -18.95 -26.70 -16.11
C LEU A 296 -17.63 -27.43 -16.40
N PRO A 297 -16.63 -26.73 -16.97
CA PRO A 297 -15.28 -27.27 -17.11
C PRO A 297 -14.63 -27.53 -15.74
#